data_AF-A0A7W7ITB1-F1
#
_entry.id   AF-A0A7W7ITB1-F1
#
_cell.length_a   1.000
_cell.length_b   1.000
_cell.length_c   1.000
_cell.angle_alpha   90.00
_cell.angle_beta   90.00
_cell.angle_gamma   90.00
#
_symmetry.space_group_name_H-M   'P 1'
#
loop_
_entity.id
_entity.type
_entity.pdbx_description
1 polymer ?
#
loop_
_entity_poly.entity_id
_entity_poly.type
_entity_poly.pdbx_seq_one_letter_code
_entity_poly.pdbx_strand_id
1 'polypeptide(L)'
;MAAEDKEIILLKVSGHDKIGVTAGLTAVLAAYDANILDIGQADIHDTLSLGILFEIEAGSSSAPVLKDLLFKAYELEIKVKFIPISIEDYEKWVKSQSKQRYIINILGEKLAASQLSAVTQIMSDQNLNIDSIIRLTGRTSVVEKEEYPRSCIQLSVTGEIVNKIIMTASFMEISRTLNVDISFQEDNIYRRNRRLVCFDMDSTLIQTEVIDELAELNGVGDQVRAITESAMNGEIDFNESFKKRMALLEGLSEEVLQNVAINLPITQGAHRLMKALKYYGYKTAILSGGFTYFGEYLQKELGIDYVHANQLEIKDGKLTGKYIGDIVDGQKKAEYLKAIAEKEGIHINQTIAVGDGANDLPMLNLAGLGIAFHAKPKVKESASTSISSLGLDGVLYLLGYHDRYIDMM
;
A
#
# COMPACT_ATOMS: atom_id res chain seq x y z
N MET A 1 36.64 19.41 27.67
CA MET A 1 37.18 20.48 26.81
C MET A 1 37.03 20.02 25.38
N ALA A 2 36.14 20.62 24.57
CA ALA A 2 36.04 20.52 23.09
C ALA A 2 34.64 20.82 22.50
N ALA A 3 33.61 21.15 23.31
CA ALA A 3 32.28 21.51 22.76
C ALA A 3 32.08 23.02 22.63
N GLU A 4 32.68 23.85 23.51
CA GLU A 4 32.45 25.30 23.53
C GLU A 4 33.09 26.07 22.37
N ASP A 5 33.97 25.42 21.61
CA ASP A 5 34.71 26.02 20.50
C ASP A 5 34.15 25.60 19.12
N LYS A 6 32.82 25.49 18.96
CA LYS A 6 32.22 25.17 17.65
C LYS A 6 31.07 26.10 17.33
N GLU A 7 31.05 26.60 16.09
CA GLU A 7 29.91 27.33 15.54
C GLU A 7 29.12 26.42 14.61
N ILE A 8 27.84 26.17 14.93
CA ILE A 8 26.92 25.39 14.10
C ILE A 8 26.01 26.35 13.34
N ILE A 9 25.92 26.19 12.02
CA ILE A 9 25.16 27.08 11.15
C ILE A 9 24.32 26.26 10.19
N LEU A 10 23.02 26.59 10.12
CA LEU A 10 22.13 26.11 9.07
C LEU A 10 22.12 27.11 7.92
N LEU A 11 22.71 26.72 6.79
CA LEU A 11 22.56 27.39 5.50
C LEU A 11 21.26 26.91 4.84
N LYS A 12 20.30 27.83 4.70
CA LYS A 12 19.09 27.63 3.90
C LYS A 12 19.26 28.30 2.55
N VAL A 13 19.11 27.54 1.48
CA VAL A 13 19.23 27.96 0.10
C VAL A 13 17.86 27.82 -0.58
N SER A 14 17.42 28.85 -1.29
CA SER A 14 16.23 28.78 -2.13
C SER A 14 16.37 29.57 -3.42
N GLY A 15 15.76 29.10 -4.50
CA GLY A 15 15.82 29.76 -5.80
C GLY A 15 15.40 28.83 -6.93
N HIS A 16 15.61 29.28 -8.16
CA HIS A 16 15.46 28.42 -9.33
C HIS A 16 16.56 27.35 -9.33
N ASP A 17 16.21 26.09 -9.60
CA ASP A 17 17.22 25.02 -9.65
C ASP A 17 18.21 25.24 -10.80
N LYS A 18 19.48 24.91 -10.54
CA LYS A 18 20.57 25.03 -11.51
C LYS A 18 21.64 23.97 -11.27
N ILE A 19 22.24 23.52 -12.36
CA ILE A 19 23.38 22.61 -12.32
C ILE A 19 24.53 23.27 -11.54
N GLY A 20 25.09 22.54 -10.58
CA GLY A 20 26.29 22.95 -9.85
C GLY A 20 26.05 23.79 -8.60
N VAL A 21 24.79 24.06 -8.20
CA VAL A 21 24.50 24.78 -6.95
C VAL A 21 25.13 24.10 -5.74
N THR A 22 24.82 22.83 -5.53
CA THR A 22 25.34 22.05 -4.40
C THR A 22 26.86 21.98 -4.45
N ALA A 23 27.44 21.73 -5.62
CA ALA A 23 28.90 21.67 -5.81
C ALA A 23 29.59 23.01 -5.51
N GLY A 24 29.00 24.13 -5.95
CA GLY A 24 29.56 25.46 -5.72
C GLY A 24 29.57 25.83 -4.24
N LEU A 25 28.47 25.56 -3.52
CA LEU A 25 28.36 25.86 -2.09
C LEU A 25 29.24 24.95 -1.24
N THR A 26 29.29 23.64 -1.53
CA THR A 26 30.14 22.72 -0.76
C THR A 26 31.62 22.91 -1.05
N ALA A 27 32.01 23.39 -2.25
CA ALA A 27 33.39 23.77 -2.53
C ALA A 27 33.86 24.95 -1.65
N VAL A 28 32.97 25.92 -1.38
CA VAL A 28 33.27 27.01 -0.43
C VAL A 28 33.43 26.44 0.98
N LEU A 29 32.48 25.62 1.45
CA LEU A 29 32.56 24.99 2.77
C LEU A 29 33.85 24.17 2.96
N ALA A 30 34.24 23.41 1.94
CA ALA A 30 35.46 22.60 1.95
C ALA A 30 36.73 23.45 2.03
N ALA A 31 36.77 24.64 1.42
CA ALA A 31 37.92 25.54 1.50
C ALA A 31 38.16 26.10 2.91
N TYR A 32 37.19 25.96 3.81
CA TYR A 32 37.26 26.38 5.20
C TYR A 32 37.19 25.21 6.20
N ASP A 33 37.44 23.98 5.73
CA ASP A 33 37.41 22.76 6.54
C ASP A 33 36.11 22.58 7.34
N ALA A 34 34.98 23.07 6.81
CA ALA A 34 33.68 22.95 7.46
C ALA A 34 33.21 21.48 7.41
N ASN A 35 32.71 20.99 8.54
CA ASN A 35 32.15 19.64 8.65
C ASN A 35 30.63 19.69 8.48
N ILE A 36 30.07 18.91 7.55
CA ILE A 36 28.62 18.85 7.31
C ILE A 36 28.00 17.88 8.32
N LEU A 37 27.09 18.39 9.14
CA LEU A 37 26.36 17.63 10.15
C LEU A 37 25.08 17.01 9.58
N ASP A 38 24.40 17.71 8.67
CA ASP A 38 23.22 17.23 7.96
C ASP A 38 23.05 17.99 6.63
N ILE A 39 22.45 17.34 5.64
CA ILE A 39 22.17 17.95 4.34
C ILE A 39 20.89 17.37 3.75
N GLY A 40 20.01 18.26 3.27
CA GLY A 40 18.76 17.88 2.64
C GLY A 40 18.44 18.79 1.46
N GLN A 41 18.01 18.19 0.36
CA GLN A 41 17.62 18.92 -0.85
C GLN A 41 16.27 18.43 -1.36
N ALA A 42 15.44 19.35 -1.79
CA ALA A 42 14.24 19.09 -2.56
C ALA A 42 14.17 20.06 -3.75
N ASP A 43 13.73 19.55 -4.89
CA ASP A 43 13.35 20.36 -6.05
C ASP A 43 11.87 20.11 -6.34
N ILE A 44 11.09 21.19 -6.32
CA ILE A 44 9.66 21.16 -6.59
C ILE A 44 9.36 22.22 -7.65
N HIS A 45 9.02 21.77 -8.87
CA HIS A 45 8.72 22.66 -10.00
C HIS A 45 9.86 23.65 -10.33
N ASP A 46 11.08 23.11 -10.51
CA ASP A 46 12.31 23.86 -10.79
C ASP A 46 12.64 24.90 -9.71
N THR A 47 12.18 24.65 -8.49
CA THR A 47 12.44 25.48 -7.31
C THR A 47 13.22 24.66 -6.31
N LEU A 48 14.49 24.98 -6.18
CA LEU A 48 15.41 24.38 -5.25
C LEU A 48 15.12 24.87 -3.83
N SER A 49 15.08 23.93 -2.89
CA SER A 49 15.20 24.15 -1.45
C SER A 49 16.32 23.24 -0.94
N LEU A 50 17.43 23.83 -0.50
CA LEU A 50 18.60 23.11 0.00
C LEU A 50 18.95 23.61 1.40
N GLY A 51 19.03 22.68 2.35
CA GLY A 51 19.51 22.91 3.70
C GLY A 51 20.85 22.22 3.90
N ILE A 52 21.88 22.96 4.35
CA ILE A 52 23.16 22.41 4.78
C ILE A 52 23.39 22.85 6.22
N LEU A 53 23.38 21.91 7.15
CA LEU A 53 23.79 22.13 8.53
C LEU A 53 25.27 21.77 8.64
N PHE A 54 26.10 22.72 9.05
CA PHE A 54 27.55 22.51 9.13
C PHE A 54 28.12 23.12 10.41
N GLU A 55 29.27 22.62 10.84
CA GLU A 55 30.07 23.14 11.94
C GLU A 55 31.44 23.63 11.46
N ILE A 56 31.96 24.66 12.13
CA ILE A 56 33.31 25.22 11.97
C ILE A 56 33.96 25.36 13.35
N GLU A 57 35.26 25.11 13.45
CA GLU A 57 36.05 25.30 14.69
C GLU A 57 36.13 26.79 15.10
N ALA A 58 35.88 27.09 16.37
CA ALA A 58 35.95 28.44 16.91
C ALA A 58 37.39 28.94 16.95
N GLY A 59 37.59 30.14 16.40
CA GLY A 59 38.91 30.73 16.10
C GLY A 59 39.08 30.98 14.60
N SER A 60 38.50 30.12 13.77
CA SER A 60 38.22 30.37 12.36
C SER A 60 36.88 31.09 12.28
N SER A 61 36.84 32.41 12.50
CA SER A 61 35.61 33.22 12.45
C SER A 61 34.69 32.71 11.32
N SER A 62 33.41 32.42 11.56
CA SER A 62 32.51 31.97 10.48
C SER A 62 32.32 33.04 9.40
N ALA A 63 32.58 34.31 9.71
CA ALA A 63 32.34 35.45 8.84
C ALA A 63 32.93 35.33 7.41
N PRO A 64 34.19 34.89 7.19
CA PRO A 64 34.75 34.68 5.86
C PRO A 64 34.01 33.59 5.08
N VAL A 65 33.63 32.50 5.74
CA VAL A 65 32.85 31.41 5.12
C VAL A 65 31.48 31.91 4.69
N LEU A 66 30.79 32.61 5.58
CA LEU A 66 29.47 33.20 5.29
C LEU A 66 29.54 34.21 4.14
N LYS A 67 30.59 35.03 4.11
CA LYS A 67 30.84 36.00 3.05
C LYS A 67 31.06 35.31 1.69
N ASP A 68 31.90 34.29 1.63
CA ASP A 68 32.18 33.58 0.37
C ASP A 68 30.97 32.76 -0.10
N LEU A 69 30.18 32.21 0.84
CA LEU A 69 28.89 31.58 0.53
C LEU A 69 27.89 32.59 -0.04
N LEU A 70 27.85 33.83 0.46
CA LEU A 70 27.02 34.90 -0.11
C LEU A 70 27.43 35.26 -1.53
N PHE A 71 28.74 35.39 -1.79
CA PHE A 71 29.25 35.66 -3.14
C PHE A 71 28.92 34.51 -4.09
N LYS A 72 29.17 33.26 -3.68
CA LYS A 72 28.84 32.09 -4.49
C LYS A 72 27.34 31.99 -4.76
N ALA A 73 26.50 32.27 -3.77
CA ALA A 73 25.05 32.30 -3.92
C ALA A 73 24.60 33.37 -4.94
N TYR A 74 25.20 34.55 -4.89
CA TYR A 74 24.94 35.62 -5.85
C TYR A 74 25.34 35.23 -7.28
N GLU A 75 26.53 34.64 -7.46
CA GLU A 75 26.98 34.11 -8.77
C GLU A 75 26.04 33.05 -9.35
N LEU A 76 25.46 32.22 -8.48
CA LEU A 76 24.50 31.18 -8.86
C LEU A 76 23.06 31.72 -8.99
N GLU A 77 22.82 32.98 -8.64
CA GLU A 77 21.51 33.64 -8.57
C GLU A 77 20.49 32.93 -7.65
N ILE A 78 20.98 32.41 -6.52
CA ILE A 78 20.16 31.78 -5.47
C ILE A 78 20.14 32.66 -4.21
N LYS A 79 19.10 32.50 -3.39
CA LYS A 79 18.98 33.17 -2.10
C LYS A 79 19.52 32.26 -1.01
N VAL A 80 20.32 32.83 -0.11
CA VAL A 80 20.81 32.12 1.07
C VAL A 80 20.43 32.85 2.35
N LYS A 81 20.16 32.08 3.41
CA LYS A 81 19.96 32.54 4.77
C LYS A 81 20.78 31.68 5.71
N PHE A 82 21.53 32.32 6.60
CA PHE A 82 22.29 31.65 7.64
C PHE A 82 21.52 31.74 8.95
N ILE A 83 21.40 30.62 9.65
CA ILE A 83 20.73 30.54 10.94
C ILE A 83 21.72 29.89 11.90
N PRO A 84 22.29 30.63 12.86
CA PRO A 84 23.14 30.03 13.89
C PRO A 84 22.30 29.11 14.77
N ILE A 85 22.83 27.95 15.10
CA ILE A 85 22.18 26.93 15.93
C ILE A 85 23.02 26.76 17.20
N SER A 86 22.40 26.86 18.37
CA SER A 86 23.09 26.57 19.62
C SER A 86 23.39 25.07 19.73
N ILE A 87 24.47 24.70 20.40
CA ILE A 87 24.79 23.30 20.66
C ILE A 87 23.65 22.60 21.42
N GLU A 88 23.00 23.31 22.35
CA GLU A 88 21.85 22.79 23.08
C GLU A 88 20.67 22.45 22.13
N ASP A 89 20.34 23.34 21.19
CA ASP A 89 19.27 23.10 20.22
C ASP A 89 19.61 21.99 19.23
N TYR A 90 20.87 21.90 18.80
CA TYR A 90 21.36 20.80 17.98
C TYR A 90 21.22 19.45 18.70
N GLU A 91 21.69 19.35 19.95
CA GLU A 91 21.60 18.13 20.76
C GLU A 91 20.14 17.74 21.05
N LYS A 92 19.25 18.72 21.26
CA LYS A 92 17.80 18.47 21.35
C LYS A 92 17.25 17.88 20.05
N TRP A 93 17.64 18.42 18.89
CA TRP A 93 17.21 17.92 17.59
C TRP A 93 17.72 16.49 17.34
N VAL A 94 18.99 16.19 17.63
CA VAL A 94 19.56 14.84 17.53
C VAL A 94 18.79 13.83 18.38
N LYS A 95 18.45 14.19 19.62
CA LYS A 95 17.66 13.33 20.52
C LYS A 95 16.21 13.16 20.06
N SER A 96 15.67 14.10 19.30
CA SER A 96 14.29 14.06 18.79
C SER A 96 14.07 13.11 17.59
N GLN A 97 15.13 12.49 17.07
CA GLN A 97 15.06 11.55 15.93
C GLN A 97 14.21 10.29 16.19
N SER A 98 13.80 10.03 17.44
CA SER A 98 13.00 8.87 17.84
C SER A 98 11.49 9.02 17.66
N LYS A 99 10.99 10.10 17.06
CA LYS A 99 9.54 10.26 16.84
C LYS A 99 9.01 9.13 15.96
N GLN A 100 7.83 8.61 16.32
CA GLN A 100 7.14 7.62 15.52
C GLN A 100 6.83 8.19 14.13
N ARG A 101 7.09 7.37 13.11
CA ARG A 101 6.89 7.70 11.70
C ARG A 101 5.76 6.89 11.14
N TYR A 102 4.92 7.55 10.37
CA TYR A 102 3.82 6.93 9.68
C TYR A 102 3.80 7.37 8.23
N ILE A 103 3.20 6.52 7.41
CA ILE A 103 2.90 6.79 6.02
C ILE A 103 1.39 6.84 5.86
N ILE A 104 0.91 7.92 5.26
CA ILE A 104 -0.48 8.08 4.88
C ILE A 104 -0.55 8.15 3.36
N ASN A 105 -1.26 7.21 2.74
CA ASN A 105 -1.57 7.32 1.31
C ASN A 105 -3.01 7.80 1.15
N ILE A 106 -3.20 8.73 0.22
CA ILE A 106 -4.50 9.18 -0.24
C ILE A 106 -4.59 8.76 -1.71
N LEU A 107 -5.49 7.83 -2.02
CA LEU A 107 -5.62 7.23 -3.34
C LEU A 107 -7.07 7.26 -3.84
N GLY A 108 -7.22 7.41 -5.15
CA GLY A 108 -8.52 7.34 -5.84
C GLY A 108 -8.36 7.72 -7.30
N GLU A 109 -9.46 7.81 -8.03
CA GLU A 109 -9.43 8.20 -9.46
C GLU A 109 -8.91 9.63 -9.65
N LYS A 110 -9.12 10.50 -8.66
CA LYS A 110 -8.65 11.88 -8.63
C LYS A 110 -8.23 12.27 -7.22
N LEU A 111 -7.42 13.32 -7.11
CA LEU A 111 -7.09 13.96 -5.85
C LEU A 111 -7.76 15.33 -5.76
N ALA A 112 -8.87 15.40 -5.03
CA ALA A 112 -9.59 16.65 -4.78
C ALA A 112 -9.03 17.40 -3.57
N ALA A 113 -9.05 18.74 -3.63
CA ALA A 113 -8.62 19.57 -2.51
C ALA A 113 -9.43 19.32 -1.23
N SER A 114 -10.73 19.00 -1.35
CA SER A 114 -11.58 18.63 -0.22
C SER A 114 -11.13 17.35 0.48
N GLN A 115 -10.68 16.35 -0.29
CA GLN A 115 -10.13 15.09 0.24
C GLN A 115 -8.85 15.36 1.02
N LEU A 116 -7.90 16.09 0.42
CA LEU A 116 -6.63 16.41 1.07
C LEU A 116 -6.84 17.24 2.34
N SER A 117 -7.66 18.29 2.27
CA SER A 117 -7.98 19.15 3.40
C SER A 117 -8.53 18.35 4.58
N ALA A 118 -9.53 17.50 4.35
CA ALA A 118 -10.15 16.69 5.40
C ALA A 118 -9.15 15.73 6.06
N VAL A 119 -8.29 15.07 5.28
CA VAL A 119 -7.25 14.18 5.81
C VAL A 119 -6.22 14.95 6.63
N THR A 120 -5.73 16.08 6.11
CA THR A 120 -4.73 16.90 6.80
C THR A 120 -5.26 17.56 8.08
N GLN A 121 -6.57 17.85 8.14
CA GLN A 121 -7.19 18.37 9.35
C GLN A 121 -7.17 17.33 10.48
N ILE A 122 -7.56 16.09 10.20
CA ILE A 122 -7.48 14.99 11.18
C ILE A 122 -6.04 14.82 11.67
N MET A 123 -5.06 14.87 10.76
CA MET A 123 -3.65 14.74 11.12
C MET A 123 -3.21 15.85 12.08
N SER A 124 -3.62 17.10 11.80
CA SER A 124 -3.36 18.24 12.67
C SER A 124 -4.01 18.05 14.05
N ASP A 125 -5.25 17.58 14.10
CA ASP A 125 -5.99 17.32 15.36
C ASP A 125 -5.35 16.19 16.19
N GLN A 126 -4.55 15.32 15.55
CA GLN A 126 -3.81 14.22 16.16
C GLN A 126 -2.33 14.54 16.40
N ASN A 127 -1.91 15.80 16.32
CA ASN A 127 -0.52 16.25 16.51
C ASN A 127 0.50 15.61 15.55
N LEU A 128 0.08 15.30 14.32
CA LEU A 128 0.96 14.77 13.28
C LEU A 128 1.46 15.90 12.38
N ASN A 129 2.78 15.96 12.19
CA ASN A 129 3.44 16.84 11.23
C ASN A 129 3.66 16.13 9.90
N ILE A 130 3.53 16.84 8.78
CA ILE A 130 3.88 16.34 7.45
C ILE A 130 5.33 16.70 7.16
N ASP A 131 6.17 15.67 6.99
CA ASP A 131 7.59 15.86 6.68
C ASP A 131 7.84 15.89 5.18
N SER A 132 7.06 15.14 4.41
CA SER A 132 7.12 15.16 2.94
C SER A 132 5.81 14.69 2.32
N ILE A 133 5.54 15.17 1.10
CA ILE A 133 4.46 14.69 0.24
C ILE A 133 5.08 14.32 -1.11
N ILE A 134 4.83 13.10 -1.56
CA ILE A 134 5.24 12.63 -2.88
C ILE A 134 4.04 12.10 -3.64
N ARG A 135 4.02 12.29 -4.96
CA ARG A 135 3.05 11.63 -5.83
C ARG A 135 3.61 10.26 -6.22
N LEU A 136 2.82 9.19 -6.05
CA LEU A 136 3.20 7.84 -6.46
C LEU A 136 2.69 7.50 -7.86
N THR A 137 1.66 8.19 -8.34
CA THR A 137 1.13 7.98 -9.68
C THR A 137 1.80 8.86 -10.75
N GLY A 138 1.58 8.52 -12.00
CA GLY A 138 1.82 9.43 -13.13
C GLY A 138 1.05 10.75 -12.99
N ARG A 139 1.40 11.72 -13.85
CA ARG A 139 0.67 12.99 -13.96
C ARG A 139 -0.45 12.80 -14.98
N THR A 140 -1.67 13.14 -14.59
CA THR A 140 -2.83 13.06 -15.47
C THR A 140 -2.82 14.21 -16.48
N SER A 141 -3.11 13.88 -17.75
CA SER A 141 -3.32 14.89 -18.78
C SER A 141 -4.62 15.66 -18.55
N VAL A 142 -4.61 16.97 -18.79
CA VAL A 142 -5.83 17.79 -18.76
C VAL A 142 -6.58 17.79 -20.10
N VAL A 143 -5.98 17.18 -21.13
CA VAL A 143 -6.54 17.11 -22.50
C VAL A 143 -6.96 15.69 -22.84
N GLU A 144 -6.08 14.73 -22.56
CA GLU A 144 -6.32 13.32 -22.86
C GLU A 144 -7.03 12.67 -21.67
N LYS A 145 -8.20 12.06 -21.93
CA LYS A 145 -8.90 11.30 -20.90
C LYS A 145 -8.30 9.92 -20.81
N GLU A 146 -7.76 9.60 -19.64
CA GLU A 146 -7.37 8.23 -19.30
C GLU A 146 -8.62 7.38 -19.07
N GLU A 147 -8.65 6.18 -19.64
CA GLU A 147 -9.72 5.20 -19.41
C GLU A 147 -9.73 4.70 -17.96
N TYR A 148 -8.55 4.65 -17.34
CA TYR A 148 -8.37 4.16 -15.98
C TYR A 148 -7.49 5.12 -15.15
N PRO A 149 -8.05 6.27 -14.74
CA PRO A 149 -7.30 7.29 -14.01
C PRO A 149 -6.96 6.81 -12.60
N ARG A 150 -5.70 7.02 -12.21
CA ARG A 150 -5.22 6.73 -10.85
C ARG A 150 -4.49 7.95 -10.32
N SER A 151 -4.85 8.34 -9.11
CA SER A 151 -4.15 9.39 -8.38
C SER A 151 -3.82 8.90 -6.98
N CYS A 152 -2.54 8.86 -6.67
CA CYS A 152 -2.07 8.57 -5.32
C CYS A 152 -0.97 9.54 -4.91
N ILE A 153 -1.13 10.10 -3.70
CA ILE A 153 -0.05 10.78 -2.99
C ILE A 153 0.24 10.05 -1.68
N GLN A 154 1.51 10.07 -1.30
CA GLN A 154 2.02 9.54 -0.05
C GLN A 154 2.52 10.71 0.80
N LEU A 155 2.07 10.76 2.04
CA LEU A 155 2.51 11.70 3.06
C LEU A 155 3.38 10.92 4.05
N SER A 156 4.61 11.37 4.25
CA SER A 156 5.45 10.90 5.36
C SER A 156 5.23 11.82 6.54
N VAL A 157 4.86 11.25 7.69
CA VAL A 157 4.40 12.03 8.84
C VAL A 157 5.08 11.58 10.13
N THR A 158 5.34 12.52 11.02
CA THR A 158 5.91 12.28 12.35
C THR A 158 5.04 12.88 13.45
N GLY A 159 4.94 12.20 14.58
CA GLY A 159 4.24 12.74 15.75
C GLY A 159 3.77 11.66 16.72
N GLU A 160 3.13 12.09 17.80
CA GLU A 160 2.51 11.22 18.81
C GLU A 160 1.00 11.31 18.67
N ILE A 161 0.38 10.20 18.26
CA ILE A 161 -1.07 10.13 18.03
C ILE A 161 -1.80 10.23 19.35
N VAL A 162 -2.74 11.16 19.45
CA VAL A 162 -3.57 11.35 20.65
C VAL A 162 -4.55 10.19 20.84
N ASN A 163 -5.29 9.83 19.78
CA ASN A 163 -6.24 8.72 19.80
C ASN A 163 -6.34 8.03 18.43
N LYS A 164 -5.65 6.91 18.29
CA LYS A 164 -5.62 6.11 17.05
C LYS A 164 -7.01 5.60 16.65
N ILE A 165 -7.87 5.24 17.60
CA ILE A 165 -9.21 4.71 17.31
C ILE A 165 -10.08 5.79 16.66
N ILE A 166 -10.09 6.99 17.24
CA ILE A 166 -10.84 8.13 16.68
C ILE A 166 -10.28 8.50 15.31
N MET A 167 -8.96 8.59 15.16
CA MET A 167 -8.31 8.92 13.89
C MET A 167 -8.69 7.93 12.79
N THR A 168 -8.61 6.63 13.06
CA THR A 168 -9.00 5.59 12.10
C THR A 168 -10.47 5.69 11.71
N ALA A 169 -11.37 5.89 12.70
CA ALA A 169 -12.80 6.08 12.43
C ALA A 169 -13.07 7.32 11.56
N SER A 170 -12.37 8.43 11.81
CA SER A 170 -12.49 9.64 10.99
C SER A 170 -11.97 9.45 9.57
N PHE A 171 -10.89 8.69 9.37
CA PHE A 171 -10.43 8.33 8.01
C PHE A 171 -11.41 7.42 7.28
N MET A 172 -12.03 6.45 7.97
CA MET A 172 -13.07 5.62 7.38
C MET A 172 -14.28 6.46 6.94
N GLU A 173 -14.69 7.44 7.75
CA GLU A 173 -15.78 8.34 7.41
C GLU A 173 -15.46 9.24 6.21
N ILE A 174 -14.24 9.79 6.14
CA ILE A 174 -13.80 10.52 4.95
C ILE A 174 -13.83 9.62 3.72
N SER A 175 -13.33 8.40 3.84
CA SER A 175 -13.24 7.48 2.71
C SER A 175 -14.63 7.21 2.12
N ARG A 176 -15.61 7.02 2.99
CA ARG A 176 -17.03 6.83 2.64
C ARG A 176 -17.68 8.06 2.02
N THR A 177 -17.43 9.25 2.57
CA THR A 177 -18.13 10.48 2.17
C THR A 177 -17.51 11.18 0.97
N LEU A 178 -16.18 11.09 0.81
CA LEU A 178 -15.43 11.80 -0.24
C LEU A 178 -14.92 10.89 -1.36
N ASN A 179 -15.32 9.60 -1.35
CA ASN A 179 -14.95 8.60 -2.35
C ASN A 179 -13.43 8.60 -2.63
N VAL A 180 -12.67 8.33 -1.58
CA VAL A 180 -11.20 8.27 -1.59
C VAL A 180 -10.80 7.12 -0.68
N ASP A 181 -9.73 6.40 -0.98
CA ASP A 181 -9.18 5.46 -0.01
C ASP A 181 -7.99 6.10 0.72
N ILE A 182 -7.95 5.84 2.02
CA ILE A 182 -6.90 6.32 2.91
C ILE A 182 -6.24 5.11 3.56
N SER A 183 -4.93 4.96 3.36
CA SER A 183 -4.15 3.97 4.09
C SER A 183 -3.29 4.65 5.12
N PHE A 184 -3.29 4.12 6.34
CA PHE A 184 -2.44 4.58 7.45
C PHE A 184 -1.55 3.43 7.91
N GLN A 185 -0.22 3.58 7.76
CA GLN A 185 0.75 2.54 8.10
C GLN A 185 1.90 3.12 8.93
N GLU A 186 2.46 2.32 9.82
CA GLU A 186 3.75 2.65 10.44
C GLU A 186 4.89 2.57 9.41
N ASP A 187 5.82 3.53 9.41
CA ASP A 187 7.02 3.48 8.56
C ASP A 187 8.11 2.65 9.23
N ASN A 188 7.87 1.34 9.29
CA ASN A 188 8.82 0.38 9.85
C ASN A 188 9.51 -0.45 8.76
N ILE A 189 10.47 -1.29 9.16
CA ILE A 189 11.25 -2.12 8.24
C ILE A 189 10.40 -3.09 7.42
N TYR A 190 9.26 -3.55 7.97
CA TYR A 190 8.38 -4.50 7.29
C TYR A 190 7.63 -3.85 6.14
N ARG A 191 7.24 -2.57 6.26
CA ARG A 191 6.52 -1.86 5.19
C ARG A 191 7.22 -1.98 3.84
N ARG A 192 8.55 -1.90 3.83
CA ARG A 192 9.40 -1.92 2.63
C ARG A 192 9.90 -3.30 2.23
N ASN A 193 9.69 -4.31 3.07
CA ASN A 193 10.25 -5.65 2.90
C ASN A 193 9.18 -6.75 2.94
N ARG A 194 7.97 -6.46 2.45
CA ARG A 194 6.95 -7.48 2.24
C ARG A 194 7.37 -8.41 1.09
N ARG A 195 7.04 -9.69 1.17
CA ARG A 195 7.55 -10.74 0.26
C ARG A 195 6.53 -11.79 -0.17
N LEU A 196 5.37 -11.87 0.49
CA LEU A 196 4.29 -12.80 0.15
C LEU A 196 2.97 -12.03 0.05
N VAL A 197 2.21 -12.27 -1.02
CA VAL A 197 0.85 -11.73 -1.18
C VAL A 197 -0.13 -12.88 -1.38
N CYS A 198 -1.07 -13.01 -0.46
CA CYS A 198 -2.17 -13.97 -0.53
C CYS A 198 -3.45 -13.23 -0.94
N PHE A 199 -4.19 -13.79 -1.89
CA PHE A 199 -5.43 -13.23 -2.41
C PHE A 199 -6.58 -14.21 -2.17
N ASP A 200 -7.76 -13.69 -1.83
CA ASP A 200 -8.98 -14.40 -2.18
C ASP A 200 -9.17 -14.40 -3.71
N MET A 201 -9.98 -15.33 -4.19
CA MET A 201 -10.30 -15.49 -5.60
C MET A 201 -11.58 -14.71 -5.94
N ASP A 202 -12.73 -15.24 -5.53
CA ASP A 202 -14.05 -14.67 -5.76
C ASP A 202 -14.12 -13.25 -5.19
N SER A 203 -14.78 -12.35 -5.92
CA SER A 203 -14.94 -10.91 -5.57
C SER A 203 -13.63 -10.14 -5.27
N THR A 204 -12.45 -10.72 -5.55
CA THR A 204 -11.12 -10.12 -5.30
C THR A 204 -10.23 -10.19 -6.55
N LEU A 205 -9.78 -11.38 -6.95
CA LEU A 205 -9.03 -11.57 -8.21
C LEU A 205 -9.95 -11.59 -9.42
N ILE A 206 -11.21 -12.00 -9.22
CA ILE A 206 -12.28 -12.01 -10.22
C ILE A 206 -13.50 -11.27 -9.68
N GLN A 207 -14.32 -10.72 -10.57
CA GLN A 207 -15.48 -9.87 -10.22
C GLN A 207 -16.80 -10.64 -10.08
N THR A 208 -16.72 -11.95 -9.87
CA THR A 208 -17.88 -12.85 -9.79
C THR A 208 -17.72 -13.82 -8.62
N GLU A 209 -18.83 -14.35 -8.15
CA GLU A 209 -18.89 -15.51 -7.27
C GLU A 209 -19.07 -16.75 -8.14
N VAL A 210 -18.01 -17.54 -8.32
CA VAL A 210 -18.01 -18.65 -9.28
C VAL A 210 -19.14 -19.65 -9.00
N ILE A 211 -19.45 -19.91 -7.74
CA ILE A 211 -20.51 -20.86 -7.38
C ILE A 211 -21.90 -20.39 -7.81
N ASP A 212 -22.16 -19.09 -7.80
CA ASP A 212 -23.44 -18.52 -8.22
C ASP A 212 -23.56 -18.60 -9.75
N GLU A 213 -22.46 -18.34 -10.48
CA GLU A 213 -22.42 -18.49 -11.94
C GLU A 213 -22.69 -19.95 -12.37
N LEU A 214 -22.08 -20.92 -11.69
CA LEU A 214 -22.34 -22.33 -11.94
C LEU A 214 -23.78 -22.73 -11.61
N ALA A 215 -24.35 -22.17 -10.55
CA ALA A 215 -25.72 -22.44 -10.14
C ALA A 215 -26.74 -21.93 -11.17
N GLU A 216 -26.54 -20.72 -11.69
CA GLU A 216 -27.37 -20.16 -12.75
C GLU A 216 -27.31 -21.02 -14.03
N LEU A 217 -26.11 -21.44 -14.43
CA LEU A 217 -25.94 -22.33 -15.60
C LEU A 217 -26.53 -23.74 -15.40
N ASN A 218 -26.62 -24.21 -14.15
CA ASN A 218 -27.28 -25.48 -13.81
C ASN A 218 -28.79 -25.33 -13.52
N GLY A 219 -29.36 -24.12 -13.63
CA GLY A 219 -30.78 -23.85 -13.40
C GLY A 219 -31.21 -23.90 -11.91
N VAL A 220 -30.26 -23.80 -10.98
CA VAL A 220 -30.47 -23.86 -9.52
C VAL A 220 -30.05 -22.57 -8.80
N GLY A 221 -29.86 -21.47 -9.55
CA GLY A 221 -29.40 -20.17 -9.03
C GLY A 221 -30.22 -19.66 -7.83
N ASP A 222 -31.55 -19.68 -7.93
CA ASP A 222 -32.44 -19.24 -6.85
C ASP A 222 -32.27 -20.07 -5.55
N GLN A 223 -32.02 -21.37 -5.69
CA GLN A 223 -31.82 -22.26 -4.54
C GLN A 223 -30.47 -22.01 -3.86
N VAL A 224 -29.42 -21.80 -4.65
CA VAL A 224 -28.08 -21.46 -4.14
C VAL A 224 -28.11 -20.10 -3.43
N ARG A 225 -28.80 -19.11 -4.01
CA ARG A 225 -28.96 -17.78 -3.41
C ARG A 225 -29.66 -17.85 -2.04
N ALA A 226 -30.75 -18.63 -1.93
CA ALA A 226 -31.44 -18.83 -0.66
C ALA A 226 -30.53 -19.44 0.42
N ILE A 227 -29.66 -20.41 0.04
CA ILE A 227 -28.69 -21.01 0.97
C ILE A 227 -27.61 -19.99 1.37
N THR A 228 -27.14 -19.17 0.44
CA THR A 228 -26.17 -18.09 0.70
C THR A 228 -26.76 -17.05 1.67
N GLU A 229 -28.02 -16.65 1.48
CA GLU A 229 -28.73 -15.73 2.39
C GLU A 229 -28.86 -16.31 3.80
N SER A 230 -29.27 -17.57 3.94
CA SER A 230 -29.31 -18.25 5.25
C SER A 230 -27.94 -18.29 5.93
N ALA A 231 -26.87 -18.53 5.18
CA ALA A 231 -25.50 -18.52 5.72
C ALA A 231 -25.07 -17.12 6.18
N MET A 232 -25.39 -16.09 5.41
CA MET A 232 -25.12 -14.70 5.77
C MET A 232 -25.93 -14.23 6.99
N ASN A 233 -27.15 -14.75 7.18
CA ASN A 233 -27.97 -14.52 8.36
C ASN A 233 -27.50 -15.31 9.61
N GLY A 234 -26.51 -16.19 9.45
CA GLY A 234 -26.01 -17.05 10.53
C GLY A 234 -26.94 -18.20 10.90
N GLU A 235 -27.90 -18.53 10.04
CA GLU A 235 -28.83 -19.66 10.24
C GLU A 235 -28.14 -21.01 10.04
N ILE A 236 -27.14 -21.04 9.16
CA ILE A 236 -26.28 -22.20 8.87
C ILE A 236 -24.82 -21.77 8.84
N ASP A 237 -23.90 -22.68 9.18
CA ASP A 237 -22.48 -22.39 9.11
C ASP A 237 -21.94 -22.46 7.66
N PHE A 238 -20.71 -21.97 7.45
CA PHE A 238 -20.07 -21.96 6.13
C PHE A 238 -19.95 -23.35 5.50
N ASN A 239 -19.59 -24.36 6.30
CA ASN A 239 -19.37 -25.72 5.83
C ASN A 239 -20.68 -26.39 5.43
N GLU A 240 -21.76 -26.15 6.19
CA GLU A 240 -23.11 -26.60 5.86
C GLU A 240 -23.63 -25.91 4.60
N SER A 241 -23.46 -24.58 4.49
CA SER A 241 -23.80 -23.82 3.30
C SER A 241 -23.05 -24.33 2.07
N PHE A 242 -21.74 -24.54 2.17
CA PHE A 242 -20.91 -25.07 1.10
C PHE A 242 -21.40 -26.45 0.63
N LYS A 243 -21.65 -27.38 1.56
CA LYS A 243 -22.17 -28.73 1.25
C LYS A 243 -23.52 -28.69 0.54
N LYS A 244 -24.44 -27.85 1.01
CA LYS A 244 -25.78 -27.71 0.42
C LYS A 244 -25.70 -27.12 -0.99
N ARG A 245 -24.90 -26.07 -1.21
CA ARG A 245 -24.71 -25.48 -2.55
C ARG A 245 -24.03 -26.46 -3.50
N MET A 246 -23.03 -27.20 -3.03
CA MET A 246 -22.34 -28.23 -3.81
C MET A 246 -23.30 -29.32 -4.30
N ALA A 247 -24.18 -29.83 -3.44
CA ALA A 247 -25.14 -30.86 -3.82
C ALA A 247 -26.07 -30.42 -4.96
N LEU A 248 -26.39 -29.13 -5.06
CA LEU A 248 -27.24 -28.58 -6.13
C LEU A 248 -26.53 -28.52 -7.49
N LEU A 249 -25.20 -28.59 -7.52
CA LEU A 249 -24.41 -28.59 -8.75
C LEU A 249 -24.20 -30.01 -9.33
N GLU A 250 -24.80 -31.04 -8.74
CA GLU A 250 -24.73 -32.40 -9.25
C GLU A 250 -25.23 -32.48 -10.71
N GLY A 251 -24.47 -33.16 -11.56
CA GLY A 251 -24.79 -33.37 -12.97
C GLY A 251 -24.26 -32.31 -13.92
N LEU A 252 -23.75 -31.18 -13.42
CA LEU A 252 -23.15 -30.14 -14.26
C LEU A 252 -21.91 -30.69 -14.99
N SER A 253 -21.79 -30.43 -16.29
CA SER A 253 -20.69 -30.96 -17.09
C SER A 253 -19.39 -30.19 -16.87
N GLU A 254 -18.27 -30.90 -16.99
CA GLU A 254 -16.94 -30.30 -16.94
C GLU A 254 -16.69 -29.29 -18.08
N GLU A 255 -17.35 -29.47 -19.22
CA GLU A 255 -17.33 -28.48 -20.32
C GLU A 255 -17.88 -27.12 -19.89
N VAL A 256 -18.91 -27.09 -19.02
CA VAL A 256 -19.42 -25.83 -18.46
C VAL A 256 -18.38 -25.18 -17.55
N LEU A 257 -17.70 -25.95 -16.70
CA LEU A 257 -16.62 -25.43 -15.86
C LEU A 257 -15.51 -24.80 -16.70
N GLN A 258 -15.10 -25.47 -17.79
CA GLN A 258 -14.09 -24.97 -18.70
C GLN A 258 -14.53 -23.63 -19.34
N ASN A 259 -15.78 -23.56 -19.80
CA ASN A 259 -16.33 -22.34 -20.42
C ASN A 259 -16.39 -21.16 -19.43
N VAL A 260 -16.75 -21.41 -18.17
CA VAL A 260 -16.71 -20.37 -17.13
C VAL A 260 -15.27 -19.95 -16.87
N ALA A 261 -14.34 -20.90 -16.74
CA ALA A 261 -12.94 -20.61 -16.44
C ALA A 261 -12.30 -19.68 -17.48
N ILE A 262 -12.50 -19.91 -18.78
CA ILE A 262 -11.92 -19.08 -19.84
C ILE A 262 -12.53 -17.67 -19.94
N ASN A 263 -13.72 -17.46 -19.38
CA ASN A 263 -14.45 -16.19 -19.44
C ASN A 263 -14.50 -15.46 -18.10
N LEU A 264 -13.72 -15.89 -17.10
CA LEU A 264 -13.70 -15.26 -15.79
C LEU A 264 -13.40 -13.74 -15.90
N PRO A 265 -14.23 -12.88 -15.29
CA PRO A 265 -14.01 -11.43 -15.31
C PRO A 265 -12.89 -11.08 -14.33
N ILE A 266 -11.64 -11.10 -14.80
CA ILE A 266 -10.46 -10.74 -13.99
C ILE A 266 -10.58 -9.28 -13.52
N THR A 267 -10.35 -9.07 -12.22
CA THR A 267 -10.45 -7.75 -11.59
C THR A 267 -9.50 -6.75 -12.23
N GLN A 268 -10.01 -5.56 -12.51
CA GLN A 268 -9.24 -4.44 -13.07
C GLN A 268 -7.94 -4.23 -12.27
N GLY A 269 -6.81 -4.13 -12.99
CA GLY A 269 -5.49 -3.95 -12.40
C GLY A 269 -4.78 -5.24 -11.94
N ALA A 270 -5.45 -6.40 -11.92
CA ALA A 270 -4.83 -7.65 -11.47
C ALA A 270 -3.59 -8.02 -12.30
N HIS A 271 -3.65 -7.99 -13.63
CA HIS A 271 -2.48 -8.26 -14.48
C HIS A 271 -1.30 -7.31 -14.19
N ARG A 272 -1.58 -6.01 -14.00
CA ARG A 272 -0.56 -5.02 -13.67
C ARG A 272 0.07 -5.30 -12.32
N LEU A 273 -0.75 -5.62 -11.31
CA LEU A 273 -0.27 -6.02 -9.98
C LEU A 273 0.63 -7.26 -10.07
N MET A 274 0.14 -8.33 -10.71
CA MET A 274 0.88 -9.60 -10.80
C MET A 274 2.21 -9.46 -11.51
N LYS A 275 2.25 -8.70 -12.62
CA LYS A 275 3.48 -8.38 -13.34
C LYS A 275 4.49 -7.69 -12.42
N ALA A 276 4.06 -6.67 -11.68
CA ALA A 276 4.93 -5.94 -10.76
C ALA A 276 5.40 -6.82 -9.59
N LEU A 277 4.49 -7.57 -8.95
CA LEU A 277 4.84 -8.46 -7.84
C LEU A 277 5.87 -9.51 -8.25
N LYS A 278 5.69 -10.12 -9.43
CA LYS A 278 6.65 -11.07 -10.00
C LYS A 278 8.01 -10.42 -10.25
N TYR A 279 8.04 -9.23 -10.84
CA TYR A 279 9.28 -8.49 -11.09
C TYR A 279 10.04 -8.18 -9.80
N TYR A 280 9.33 -7.77 -8.74
CA TYR A 280 9.93 -7.49 -7.43
C TYR A 280 10.21 -8.76 -6.59
N GLY A 281 9.95 -9.96 -7.14
CA GLY A 281 10.27 -11.22 -6.49
C GLY A 281 9.35 -11.59 -5.33
N TYR A 282 8.10 -11.12 -5.33
CA TYR A 282 7.09 -11.57 -4.38
C TYR A 282 6.68 -13.00 -4.70
N LYS A 283 6.41 -13.76 -3.64
CA LYS A 283 5.57 -14.95 -3.71
C LYS A 283 4.11 -14.55 -3.72
N THR A 284 3.31 -15.28 -4.49
CA THR A 284 1.88 -15.04 -4.63
C THR A 284 1.08 -16.31 -4.39
N ALA A 285 -0.09 -16.17 -3.76
CA ALA A 285 -0.96 -17.31 -3.46
C ALA A 285 -2.44 -16.96 -3.64
N ILE A 286 -3.23 -17.90 -4.16
CA ILE A 286 -4.69 -17.90 -4.06
C ILE A 286 -5.08 -18.76 -2.86
N LEU A 287 -5.77 -18.18 -1.90
CA LEU A 287 -6.33 -18.84 -0.72
C LEU A 287 -7.85 -18.62 -0.71
N SER A 288 -8.61 -19.58 -1.23
CA SER A 288 -10.03 -19.35 -1.53
C SER A 288 -10.96 -20.46 -1.02
N GLY A 289 -12.19 -20.07 -0.67
CA GLY A 289 -13.31 -20.99 -0.46
C GLY A 289 -13.99 -21.43 -1.77
N GLY A 290 -13.58 -20.87 -2.91
CA GLY A 290 -13.99 -21.32 -4.24
C GLY A 290 -13.31 -22.64 -4.62
N PHE A 291 -13.16 -22.89 -5.93
CA PHE A 291 -12.70 -24.19 -6.42
C PHE A 291 -11.31 -24.17 -7.07
N THR A 292 -10.53 -25.21 -6.80
CA THR A 292 -9.17 -25.42 -7.33
C THR A 292 -9.15 -25.39 -8.85
N TYR A 293 -10.21 -25.87 -9.52
CA TYR A 293 -10.34 -25.83 -10.98
C TYR A 293 -10.13 -24.41 -11.55
N PHE A 294 -10.78 -23.40 -10.95
CA PHE A 294 -10.67 -22.00 -11.37
C PHE A 294 -9.40 -21.34 -10.82
N GLY A 295 -8.98 -21.71 -9.60
CA GLY A 295 -7.73 -21.27 -9.02
C GLY A 295 -6.51 -21.65 -9.88
N GLU A 296 -6.47 -22.88 -10.41
CA GLU A 296 -5.41 -23.35 -11.32
C GLU A 296 -5.45 -22.67 -12.69
N TYR A 297 -6.63 -22.30 -13.17
CA TYR A 297 -6.76 -21.47 -14.38
C TYR A 297 -6.14 -20.09 -14.16
N LEU A 298 -6.54 -19.40 -13.09
CA LEU A 298 -5.97 -18.10 -12.71
C LEU A 298 -4.48 -18.20 -12.40
N GLN A 299 -4.02 -19.33 -11.86
CA GLN A 299 -2.60 -19.58 -11.61
C GLN A 299 -1.78 -19.50 -12.90
N LYS A 300 -2.26 -20.13 -13.97
CA LYS A 300 -1.59 -20.11 -15.28
C LYS A 300 -1.66 -18.73 -15.93
N GLU A 301 -2.83 -18.09 -15.86
CA GLU A 301 -3.09 -16.78 -16.47
C GLU A 301 -2.27 -15.66 -15.82
N LEU A 302 -2.20 -15.67 -14.48
CA LEU A 302 -1.56 -14.61 -13.69
C LEU A 302 -0.14 -14.94 -13.22
N GLY A 303 0.30 -16.20 -13.38
CA GLY A 303 1.63 -16.66 -12.98
C GLY A 303 1.81 -16.79 -11.47
N ILE A 304 0.77 -17.27 -10.76
CA ILE A 304 0.74 -17.36 -9.29
C ILE A 304 1.52 -18.59 -8.78
N ASP A 305 2.24 -18.46 -7.67
CA ASP A 305 3.08 -19.57 -7.15
C ASP A 305 2.25 -20.67 -6.47
N TYR A 306 1.19 -20.30 -5.74
CA TYR A 306 0.43 -21.21 -4.87
C TYR A 306 -1.08 -21.10 -5.08
N VAL A 307 -1.78 -22.24 -5.03
CA VAL A 307 -3.25 -22.30 -5.02
C VAL A 307 -3.70 -23.27 -3.94
N HIS A 308 -4.55 -22.79 -3.05
CA HIS A 308 -5.28 -23.59 -2.08
C HIS A 308 -6.76 -23.21 -2.12
N ALA A 309 -7.59 -24.13 -2.59
CA ALA A 309 -9.03 -23.97 -2.72
C ALA A 309 -9.75 -25.32 -2.55
N ASN A 310 -11.08 -25.33 -2.57
CA ASN A 310 -11.86 -26.57 -2.48
C ASN A 310 -11.74 -27.39 -3.77
N GLN A 311 -11.67 -28.71 -3.67
CA GLN A 311 -11.59 -29.58 -4.86
C GLN A 311 -12.95 -30.18 -5.18
N LEU A 312 -13.44 -29.95 -6.40
CA LEU A 312 -14.67 -30.56 -6.92
C LEU A 312 -14.44 -32.05 -7.20
N GLU A 313 -15.39 -32.92 -6.83
CA GLU A 313 -15.38 -34.32 -7.28
C GLU A 313 -16.04 -34.42 -8.67
N ILE A 314 -15.25 -34.80 -9.67
CA ILE A 314 -15.69 -34.99 -11.06
C ILE A 314 -15.58 -36.47 -11.41
N LYS A 315 -16.66 -37.05 -11.95
CA LYS A 315 -16.69 -38.43 -12.48
C LYS A 315 -17.40 -38.43 -13.83
N ASP A 316 -16.83 -39.16 -14.79
CA ASP A 316 -17.37 -39.28 -16.15
C ASP A 316 -17.69 -37.92 -16.80
N GLY A 317 -16.84 -36.91 -16.55
CA GLY A 317 -16.98 -35.55 -17.08
C GLY A 317 -18.11 -34.72 -16.45
N LYS A 318 -18.62 -35.11 -15.28
CA LYS A 318 -19.68 -34.39 -14.56
C LYS A 318 -19.39 -34.23 -13.08
N LEU A 319 -19.92 -33.15 -12.49
CA LEU A 319 -19.90 -32.95 -11.04
C LEU A 319 -20.79 -33.98 -10.34
N THR A 320 -20.26 -34.58 -9.27
CA THR A 320 -21.04 -35.51 -8.42
C THR A 320 -21.85 -34.80 -7.33
N GLY A 321 -21.74 -33.47 -7.23
CA GLY A 321 -22.27 -32.68 -6.13
C GLY A 321 -21.48 -32.82 -4.81
N LYS A 322 -20.33 -33.52 -4.84
CA LYS A 322 -19.43 -33.70 -3.69
C LYS A 322 -18.09 -32.99 -3.92
N TYR A 323 -17.27 -32.97 -2.87
CA TYR A 323 -15.94 -32.37 -2.86
C TYR A 323 -14.91 -33.34 -2.29
N ILE A 324 -13.63 -33.10 -2.58
CA ILE A 324 -12.49 -33.91 -2.16
C ILE A 324 -11.69 -33.13 -1.10
N GLY A 325 -11.31 -33.81 -0.02
CA GLY A 325 -10.47 -33.24 1.03
C GLY A 325 -11.23 -32.36 2.02
N ASP A 326 -10.49 -31.48 2.70
CA ASP A 326 -11.02 -30.56 3.69
C ASP A 326 -11.64 -29.31 3.03
N ILE A 327 -12.63 -28.71 3.71
CA ILE A 327 -13.21 -27.45 3.26
C ILE A 327 -12.25 -26.30 3.63
N VAL A 328 -11.93 -25.46 2.65
CA VAL A 328 -11.16 -24.24 2.84
C VAL A 328 -12.07 -23.13 3.34
N ASP A 329 -12.20 -23.04 4.66
CA ASP A 329 -12.87 -21.95 5.35
C ASP A 329 -11.90 -20.80 5.70
N GLY A 330 -12.40 -19.77 6.39
CA GLY A 330 -11.59 -18.61 6.75
C GLY A 330 -10.40 -18.93 7.66
N GLN A 331 -10.53 -19.89 8.58
CA GLN A 331 -9.40 -20.33 9.41
C GLN A 331 -8.39 -21.08 8.57
N LYS A 332 -8.86 -21.91 7.62
CA LYS A 332 -7.99 -22.63 6.71
C LYS A 332 -7.18 -21.70 5.80
N LYS A 333 -7.77 -20.58 5.35
CA LYS A 333 -7.01 -19.52 4.64
C LYS A 333 -5.87 -18.97 5.50
N ALA A 334 -6.12 -18.67 6.78
CA ALA A 334 -5.08 -18.19 7.70
C ALA A 334 -3.99 -19.25 7.94
N GLU A 335 -4.36 -20.52 8.11
CA GLU A 335 -3.42 -21.64 8.22
C GLU A 335 -2.52 -21.75 6.99
N TYR A 336 -3.09 -21.68 5.78
CA TYR A 336 -2.31 -21.76 4.55
C TYR A 336 -1.37 -20.56 4.36
N LEU A 337 -1.83 -19.34 4.68
CA LEU A 337 -0.95 -18.16 4.66
C LEU A 337 0.27 -18.40 5.57
N LYS A 338 0.04 -18.89 6.79
CA LYS A 338 1.13 -19.19 7.73
C LYS A 338 2.05 -20.29 7.20
N ALA A 339 1.49 -21.37 6.67
CA ALA A 339 2.25 -22.50 6.15
C ALA A 339 3.14 -22.09 4.95
N ILE A 340 2.64 -21.26 4.04
CA ILE A 340 3.43 -20.72 2.92
C ILE A 340 4.54 -19.80 3.44
N ALA A 341 4.22 -18.91 4.38
CA ALA A 341 5.21 -18.01 4.97
C ALA A 341 6.35 -18.80 5.64
N GLU A 342 6.03 -19.83 6.43
CA GLU A 342 7.02 -20.73 7.04
C GLU A 342 7.86 -21.47 6.01
N LYS A 343 7.22 -22.03 4.97
CA LYS A 343 7.90 -22.75 3.88
C LYS A 343 8.90 -21.87 3.13
N GLU A 344 8.56 -20.59 2.90
CA GLU A 344 9.39 -19.63 2.18
C GLU A 344 10.39 -18.89 3.09
N GLY A 345 10.37 -19.15 4.41
CA GLY A 345 11.21 -18.43 5.38
C GLY A 345 10.85 -16.95 5.52
N ILE A 346 9.58 -16.59 5.30
CA ILE A 346 9.05 -15.22 5.34
C ILE A 346 8.40 -14.98 6.70
N HIS A 347 8.80 -13.90 7.38
CA HIS A 347 8.15 -13.52 8.64
C HIS A 347 6.71 -13.05 8.39
N ILE A 348 5.77 -13.33 9.31
CA ILE A 348 4.35 -13.01 9.11
C ILE A 348 4.10 -11.50 8.83
N ASN A 349 4.87 -10.62 9.46
CA ASN A 349 4.80 -9.17 9.21
C ASN A 349 5.24 -8.76 7.78
N GLN A 350 5.88 -9.64 7.02
CA GLN A 350 6.24 -9.45 5.61
C GLN A 350 5.16 -9.98 4.65
N THR A 351 4.04 -10.51 5.15
CA THR A 351 2.93 -10.98 4.30
C THR A 351 1.88 -9.90 4.09
N ILE A 352 1.16 -10.04 2.98
CA ILE A 352 -0.01 -9.24 2.61
C ILE A 352 -1.15 -10.23 2.39
N ALA A 353 -2.33 -9.90 2.88
CA ALA A 353 -3.56 -10.60 2.54
C ALA A 353 -4.55 -9.61 1.91
N VAL A 354 -5.19 -10.02 0.83
CA VAL A 354 -6.20 -9.22 0.12
C VAL A 354 -7.48 -10.05 -0.01
N GLY A 355 -8.60 -9.49 0.41
CA GLY A 355 -9.92 -10.14 0.35
C GLY A 355 -11.05 -9.15 0.56
N ASP A 356 -12.28 -9.54 0.23
CA ASP A 356 -13.47 -8.68 0.30
C ASP A 356 -14.43 -9.08 1.44
N GLY A 357 -14.35 -10.33 1.90
CA GLY A 357 -15.40 -10.98 2.67
C GLY A 357 -15.08 -11.19 4.14
N ALA A 358 -16.12 -11.52 4.92
CA ALA A 358 -15.96 -11.85 6.34
C ALA A 358 -15.21 -13.16 6.58
N ASN A 359 -15.26 -14.07 5.60
CA ASN A 359 -14.47 -15.30 5.51
C ASN A 359 -12.96 -15.01 5.44
N ASP A 360 -12.54 -13.83 4.96
CA ASP A 360 -11.11 -13.49 4.87
C ASP A 360 -10.55 -12.89 6.14
N LEU A 361 -11.40 -12.44 7.08
CA LEU A 361 -10.96 -11.76 8.30
C LEU A 361 -9.86 -12.49 9.07
N PRO A 362 -9.90 -13.83 9.27
CA PRO A 362 -8.80 -14.52 9.93
C PRO A 362 -7.46 -14.37 9.19
N MET A 363 -7.47 -14.45 7.86
CA MET A 363 -6.28 -14.27 7.02
C MET A 363 -5.81 -12.82 6.99
N LEU A 364 -6.74 -11.86 6.84
CA LEU A 364 -6.45 -10.43 6.84
C LEU A 364 -5.86 -9.96 8.17
N ASN A 365 -6.38 -10.44 9.29
CA ASN A 365 -5.90 -10.10 10.63
C ASN A 365 -4.55 -10.75 10.96
N LEU A 366 -4.26 -11.91 10.37
CA LEU A 366 -2.98 -12.60 10.56
C LEU A 366 -1.84 -11.94 9.77
N ALA A 367 -2.13 -11.41 8.59
CA ALA A 367 -1.11 -10.84 7.71
C ALA A 367 -0.49 -9.56 8.27
N GLY A 368 0.78 -9.30 7.91
CA GLY A 368 1.45 -8.03 8.22
C GLY A 368 0.78 -6.80 7.60
N LEU A 369 0.01 -7.01 6.52
CA LEU A 369 -0.88 -6.02 5.94
C LEU A 369 -2.14 -6.72 5.40
N GLY A 370 -3.25 -6.62 6.14
CA GLY A 370 -4.57 -7.02 5.65
C GLY A 370 -5.25 -5.89 4.88
N ILE A 371 -5.65 -6.16 3.63
CA ILE A 371 -6.29 -5.22 2.71
C ILE A 371 -7.70 -5.71 2.40
N ALA A 372 -8.70 -4.95 2.85
CA ALA A 372 -10.09 -5.15 2.46
C ALA A 372 -10.34 -4.53 1.07
N PHE A 373 -10.49 -5.36 0.05
CA PHE A 373 -10.68 -4.93 -1.33
C PHE A 373 -12.16 -4.93 -1.69
N HIS A 374 -12.71 -3.78 -2.10
CA HIS A 374 -14.12 -3.59 -2.49
C HIS A 374 -15.12 -4.18 -1.47
N ALA A 375 -14.69 -4.25 -0.20
CA ALA A 375 -15.29 -5.07 0.82
C ALA A 375 -16.57 -4.48 1.43
N LYS A 376 -17.36 -5.34 2.09
CA LYS A 376 -18.51 -4.91 2.88
C LYS A 376 -18.07 -4.09 4.11
N PRO A 377 -18.91 -3.17 4.66
CA PRO A 377 -18.53 -2.29 5.76
C PRO A 377 -17.91 -3.00 6.97
N LYS A 378 -18.50 -4.13 7.40
CA LYS A 378 -18.00 -4.93 8.53
C LYS A 378 -16.56 -5.42 8.34
N VAL A 379 -16.18 -5.72 7.11
CA VAL A 379 -14.82 -6.18 6.76
C VAL A 379 -13.86 -4.99 6.76
N LYS A 380 -14.28 -3.85 6.19
CA LYS A 380 -13.49 -2.61 6.21
C LYS A 380 -13.16 -2.13 7.62
N GLU A 381 -14.11 -2.25 8.56
CA GLU A 381 -13.91 -1.87 9.96
C GLU A 381 -12.88 -2.75 10.69
N SER A 382 -12.71 -3.99 10.25
CA SER A 382 -11.81 -4.96 10.88
C SER A 382 -10.42 -5.02 10.23
N ALA A 383 -10.33 -4.71 8.94
CA ALA A 383 -9.07 -4.74 8.20
C ALA A 383 -8.17 -3.52 8.50
N SER A 384 -6.86 -3.69 8.33
CA SER A 384 -5.89 -2.61 8.56
C SER A 384 -5.97 -1.49 7.52
N THR A 385 -6.38 -1.82 6.29
CA THR A 385 -6.53 -0.87 5.19
C THR A 385 -7.63 -1.37 4.26
N SER A 386 -8.27 -0.45 3.51
CA SER A 386 -9.21 -0.81 2.46
C SER A 386 -8.89 -0.11 1.15
N ILE A 387 -9.27 -0.73 0.04
CA ILE A 387 -9.27 -0.14 -1.30
C ILE A 387 -10.70 -0.32 -1.84
N SER A 388 -11.33 0.78 -2.22
CA SER A 388 -12.73 0.83 -2.68
C SER A 388 -12.88 1.55 -4.01
N SER A 389 -11.98 2.48 -4.31
CA SER A 389 -12.08 3.38 -5.47
C SER A 389 -11.15 3.00 -6.62
N LEU A 390 -10.06 2.29 -6.32
CA LEU A 390 -9.13 1.78 -7.32
C LEU A 390 -9.31 0.27 -7.53
N GLY A 391 -8.66 -0.25 -8.57
CA GLY A 391 -8.55 -1.66 -8.87
C GLY A 391 -7.43 -2.31 -8.05
N LEU A 392 -7.17 -3.57 -8.34
CA LEU A 392 -6.31 -4.41 -7.51
C LEU A 392 -4.85 -3.91 -7.51
N ASP A 393 -4.40 -3.23 -8.56
CA ASP A 393 -3.09 -2.59 -8.63
C ASP A 393 -2.91 -1.41 -7.65
N GLY A 394 -3.99 -0.93 -7.03
CA GLY A 394 -3.93 0.02 -5.91
C GLY A 394 -3.08 -0.50 -4.74
N VAL A 395 -2.95 -1.83 -4.59
CA VAL A 395 -2.05 -2.47 -3.61
C VAL A 395 -0.61 -1.99 -3.77
N LEU A 396 -0.14 -1.72 -5.00
CA LEU A 396 1.23 -1.25 -5.24
C LEU A 396 1.53 0.08 -4.55
N TYR A 397 0.55 0.98 -4.48
CA TYR A 397 0.71 2.28 -3.81
C TYR A 397 0.78 2.12 -2.28
N LEU A 398 0.10 1.11 -1.72
CA LEU A 398 0.21 0.78 -0.30
C LEU A 398 1.61 0.30 0.08
N LEU A 399 2.33 -0.26 -0.88
CA LEU A 399 3.73 -0.69 -0.76
C LEU A 399 4.73 0.43 -1.06
N GLY A 400 4.25 1.60 -1.49
CA GLY A 400 5.08 2.76 -1.83
C GLY A 400 5.72 2.66 -3.22
N TYR A 401 5.24 1.77 -4.10
CA TYR A 401 5.69 1.73 -5.47
C TYR A 401 5.16 2.91 -6.28
N HIS A 402 6.04 3.47 -7.11
CA HIS A 402 5.71 4.58 -7.99
C HIS A 402 5.48 4.05 -9.41
N ASP A 403 4.47 4.59 -10.12
CA ASP A 403 4.17 4.26 -11.52
C ASP A 403 5.41 4.32 -12.42
N ARG A 404 6.32 5.27 -12.20
CA ARG A 404 7.57 5.37 -12.96
C ARG A 404 8.42 4.10 -12.94
N TYR A 405 8.33 3.29 -11.88
CA TYR A 405 9.07 2.04 -11.78
C TYR A 405 8.24 0.88 -12.30
N ILE A 406 6.92 0.90 -12.06
CA ILE A 406 5.99 -0.15 -12.47
C ILE A 406 5.85 -0.17 -14.00
N ASP A 407 5.71 0.99 -14.63
CA ASP A 407 5.39 1.13 -16.05
C ASP A 407 6.64 1.04 -16.95
N MET A 408 7.84 1.03 -16.36
CA MET A 408 9.10 0.73 -17.05
C MET A 408 9.35 -0.79 -17.19
N MET A 409 8.57 -1.62 -16.52
CA MET A 409 8.61 -3.09 -16.59
C MET A 409 7.69 -3.58 -17.69
#